data_AF-A0A9W4TX60-F1
#
_entry.id   AF-A0A9W4TX60-F1
#
_cell.length_a   1.000
_cell.length_b   1.000
_cell.length_c   1.000
_cell.angle_alpha   90.00
_cell.angle_beta   90.00
_cell.angle_gamma   90.00
#
_symmetry.space_group_name_H-M   'P 1'
#
loop_
_entity.id
_entity.type
_entity.pdbx_description
1 polymer ?
#
loop_
_entity_poly.entity_id
_entity_poly.type
_entity_poly.pdbx_seq_one_letter_code
_entity_poly.pdbx_strand_id
1 'polypeptide(L)'
;MAIDNEFYYTPSIVANKHKLQHVQDVASLVLGVASGIMSLESINGFVFYFIGITLTNLLFYIICTEQQPYKFFKNPLHEIFIKDLFNNISGYIMMWCLIYALVKTNS
;
A
#
# COMPACT_ATOMS: atom_id res chain seq x y z
N MET A 1 -23.02 9.22 35.28
CA MET A 1 -22.60 7.81 35.34
C MET A 1 -21.60 7.61 34.22
N ALA A 2 -20.33 7.53 34.59
CA ALA A 2 -19.15 7.64 33.73
C ALA A 2 -18.92 6.37 32.89
N ILE A 3 -18.61 6.54 31.60
CA ILE A 3 -17.69 5.66 30.86
C ILE A 3 -16.89 6.56 29.91
N ASP A 4 -15.72 6.95 30.40
CA ASP A 4 -14.48 7.26 29.70
C ASP A 4 -14.58 7.70 28.22
N ASN A 5 -14.25 8.97 27.97
CA ASN A 5 -13.78 9.38 26.65
C ASN A 5 -12.59 8.49 26.31
N GLU A 6 -12.74 7.53 25.37
CA GLU A 6 -11.60 6.78 24.84
C GLU A 6 -10.59 7.82 24.32
N PHE A 7 -9.58 8.13 25.13
CA PHE A 7 -8.53 9.10 24.83
C PHE A 7 -7.69 8.51 23.69
N TYR A 8 -8.15 8.71 22.46
CA TYR A 8 -7.39 8.38 21.27
C TYR A 8 -6.11 9.20 21.29
N TYR A 9 -5.01 8.51 21.58
CA TYR A 9 -3.69 9.10 21.59
C TYR A 9 -3.27 9.35 20.15
N THR A 10 -3.55 10.56 19.64
CA THR A 10 -3.24 11.01 18.28
C THR A 10 -1.83 10.65 17.80
N PRO A 11 -0.74 10.77 18.60
CA PRO A 11 0.59 10.44 18.10
C PRO A 11 0.77 8.93 17.86
N SER A 12 0.08 8.05 18.60
CA SER A 12 0.13 6.61 18.35
C SER A 12 -0.56 6.23 17.03
N ILE A 13 -1.65 6.91 16.70
CA ILE A 13 -2.37 6.73 15.43
C ILE A 13 -1.49 7.19 14.26
N VAL A 14 -0.80 8.34 14.40
CA VAL A 14 0.12 8.85 13.39
C VAL A 14 1.33 7.94 13.21
N ALA A 15 1.92 7.43 14.30
CA ALA A 15 3.03 6.48 14.23
C ALA A 15 2.66 5.17 13.50
N ASN A 16 1.43 4.67 13.72
CA ASN A 16 0.93 3.48 13.03
C ASN A 16 0.69 3.75 11.54
N LYS A 17 0.15 4.93 11.19
CA LYS A 17 -0.01 5.35 9.79
C LYS A 17 1.34 5.43 9.07
N HIS A 18 2.37 5.97 9.71
CA HIS A 18 3.71 6.05 9.13
C HIS A 18 4.33 4.66 8.87
N LYS A 19 4.12 3.70 9.78
CA LYS A 19 4.58 2.31 9.57
C LYS A 19 3.85 1.64 8.41
N LEU A 20 2.54 1.83 8.31
CA LEU A 20 1.72 1.32 7.20
C LEU A 20 2.22 1.88 5.87
N GLN A 21 2.35 3.21 5.77
CA GLN A 21 2.78 3.88 4.55
C GLN A 21 4.15 3.36 4.09
N HIS A 22 5.10 3.19 5.01
CA HIS A 22 6.43 2.67 4.67
C HIS A 22 6.40 1.26 4.06
N VAL A 23 5.52 0.38 4.55
CA VAL A 23 5.37 -0.98 3.97
C VAL A 23 4.74 -0.91 2.58
N GLN A 24 3.76 -0.04 2.38
CA GLN A 24 3.13 0.16 1.08
C GLN A 24 4.07 0.77 0.04
N ASP A 25 4.95 1.69 0.47
CA ASP A 25 5.99 2.30 -0.38
C ASP A 25 6.94 1.23 -0.91
N VAL A 26 7.44 0.37 0.01
CA VAL A 26 8.33 -0.73 -0.35
C VAL A 26 7.62 -1.76 -1.24
N ALA A 27 6.38 -2.15 -0.90
CA ALA A 27 5.62 -3.09 -1.70
C ALA A 27 5.35 -2.56 -3.12
N SER A 28 5.05 -1.28 -3.26
CA SER A 28 4.78 -0.63 -4.56
C SER A 28 6.03 -0.58 -5.44
N LEU A 29 7.21 -0.34 -4.85
CA LEU A 29 8.49 -0.43 -5.57
C LEU A 29 8.76 -1.86 -6.06
N VAL A 30 8.58 -2.87 -5.20
CA VAL A 30 8.80 -4.29 -5.55
C VAL A 30 7.84 -4.75 -6.64
N LEU A 31 6.56 -4.39 -6.54
CA LEU A 31 5.56 -4.66 -7.58
C LEU A 31 5.92 -3.96 -8.90
N GLY A 32 6.49 -2.75 -8.84
CA GLY A 32 7.00 -2.01 -10.00
C GLY A 32 8.08 -2.79 -10.73
N VAL A 33 9.08 -3.30 -9.98
CA VAL A 33 10.13 -4.16 -10.52
C VAL A 33 9.55 -5.43 -11.15
N ALA A 34 8.66 -6.13 -10.43
CA ALA A 34 8.04 -7.37 -10.92
C ALA A 34 7.28 -7.14 -12.23
N SER A 35 6.50 -6.06 -12.33
CA SER A 35 5.76 -5.71 -13.54
C SER A 35 6.67 -5.30 -14.71
N GLY A 36 7.79 -4.63 -14.43
CA GLY A 36 8.80 -4.27 -15.43
C GLY A 36 9.55 -5.48 -16.00
N ILE A 37 9.94 -6.44 -15.14
CA ILE A 37 10.62 -7.68 -15.58
C ILE A 37 9.70 -8.49 -16.49
N MET A 38 8.42 -8.62 -16.12
CA MET A 38 7.45 -9.39 -16.88
C MET A 38 7.01 -8.68 -18.18
N SER A 39 7.57 -7.49 -18.46
CA SER A 39 7.34 -6.69 -19.67
C SER A 39 5.86 -6.47 -19.98
N LEU A 40 5.04 -6.32 -18.94
CA LEU A 40 3.61 -6.10 -19.10
C LEU A 40 3.37 -4.72 -19.71
N GLU A 41 2.64 -4.67 -20.82
CA GLU A 41 2.28 -3.42 -21.47
C GLU A 41 0.94 -2.90 -20.94
N SER A 42 0.90 -1.59 -20.65
CA SER A 42 -0.30 -0.78 -20.47
C SER A 42 -1.32 -1.32 -19.44
N ILE A 43 -2.38 -1.99 -19.89
CA ILE A 43 -3.52 -2.40 -19.03
C ILE A 43 -3.12 -3.49 -18.04
N ASN A 44 -2.26 -4.43 -18.45
CA ASN A 44 -1.88 -5.53 -17.58
C ASN A 44 -1.04 -5.07 -16.39
N GLY A 45 -0.19 -4.05 -16.55
CA GLY A 45 0.59 -3.47 -15.45
C GLY A 45 -0.31 -2.80 -14.40
N PHE A 46 -1.32 -2.06 -14.85
CA PHE A 46 -2.31 -1.46 -13.94
C PHE A 46 -3.13 -2.50 -13.17
N VAL A 47 -3.56 -3.58 -13.84
CA VAL A 47 -4.28 -4.69 -13.16
C VAL A 47 -3.36 -5.36 -12.13
N PHE A 48 -2.09 -5.60 -12.48
CA PHE A 48 -1.12 -6.20 -11.57
C PHE A 48 -0.87 -5.33 -10.34
N TYR A 49 -0.78 -4.00 -10.53
CA TYR A 49 -0.67 -3.05 -9.43
C TYR A 49 -1.90 -3.11 -8.51
N PHE A 50 -3.11 -3.10 -9.09
CA PHE A 50 -4.35 -3.13 -8.31
C PHE A 50 -4.51 -4.41 -7.49
N ILE A 51 -4.10 -5.56 -8.05
CA ILE A 51 -4.09 -6.84 -7.33
C ILE A 51 -3.03 -6.82 -6.24
N GLY A 52 -1.80 -6.38 -6.55
CA GLY A 52 -0.68 -6.35 -5.61
C GLY A 52 -0.90 -5.40 -4.42
N ILE A 53 -1.49 -4.23 -4.65
CA ILE A 53 -1.82 -3.29 -3.57
C ILE A 53 -3.00 -3.79 -2.73
N THR A 54 -4.01 -4.42 -3.36
CA THR A 54 -5.12 -5.05 -2.62
C THR A 54 -4.61 -6.18 -1.74
N LEU A 55 -3.71 -7.02 -2.28
CA LEU A 55 -3.07 -8.10 -1.54
C LEU A 55 -2.21 -7.56 -0.39
N THR A 56 -1.41 -6.52 -0.62
CA THR A 56 -0.57 -5.90 0.42
C THR A 56 -1.44 -5.32 1.54
N ASN A 57 -2.54 -4.65 1.20
CA ASN A 57 -3.52 -4.16 2.17
C ASN A 57 -4.18 -5.29 2.94
N LEU A 58 -4.56 -6.39 2.27
CA LEU A 58 -5.14 -7.57 2.92
C LEU A 58 -4.12 -8.24 3.87
N LEU A 59 -2.86 -8.38 3.43
CA LEU A 59 -1.78 -8.95 4.23
C LEU A 59 -1.49 -8.10 5.45
N PHE A 60 -1.47 -6.77 5.28
CA PHE A 60 -1.30 -5.83 6.38
C PHE A 60 -2.48 -5.91 7.35
N TYR A 61 -3.71 -6.04 6.83
CA TYR A 61 -4.90 -6.22 7.67
C TYR A 61 -4.81 -7.51 8.49
N ILE A 62 -4.42 -8.63 7.88
CA ILE A 62 -4.31 -9.93 8.55
C ILE A 62 -3.17 -9.96 9.57
N ILE A 63 -2.00 -9.43 9.23
CA ILE A 63 -0.81 -9.48 10.08
C ILE A 63 -0.88 -8.47 11.22
N CYS A 64 -1.36 -7.25 10.97
CA CYS A 64 -1.28 -6.16 11.94
C CYS A 64 -2.55 -5.96 12.78
N THR A 65 -3.71 -6.47 12.34
CA THR A 65 -4.98 -6.15 13.02
C THR A 65 -5.34 -7.11 14.16
N GLU A 66 -4.69 -8.27 14.31
CA GLU A 66 -4.96 -9.25 15.40
C GLU A 66 -6.47 -9.34 15.81
N GLN A 67 -7.37 -9.32 14.82
CA GLN A 67 -8.83 -9.33 15.01
C GLN A 67 -9.48 -8.17 15.82
N GLN A 68 -8.85 -7.00 15.99
CA GLN A 68 -9.48 -5.83 16.65
C GLN A 68 -9.46 -4.52 15.84
N PRO A 69 -10.17 -4.45 14.70
CA PRO A 69 -10.24 -3.27 13.83
C PRO A 69 -10.99 -2.07 14.45
N TYR A 70 -11.84 -2.29 15.46
CA TYR A 70 -12.75 -1.27 16.01
C TYR A 70 -12.06 -0.30 17.00
N LYS A 71 -10.89 -0.66 17.54
CA LYS A 71 -10.19 0.14 18.57
C LYS A 71 -9.16 1.12 18.00
N PHE A 72 -8.70 0.94 16.76
CA PHE A 72 -7.59 1.71 16.19
C PHE A 72 -7.94 2.59 14.99
N PHE A 73 -9.03 2.33 14.26
CA PHE A 73 -9.38 3.11 13.06
C PHE A 73 -10.89 3.37 12.95
N LYS A 74 -11.27 4.66 12.85
CA LYS A 74 -12.67 5.12 12.76
C LYS A 74 -13.34 4.81 11.40
N ASN A 75 -12.54 4.57 10.35
CA ASN A 75 -12.97 4.13 9.01
C ASN A 75 -11.78 3.47 8.25
N PRO A 76 -11.52 2.18 8.47
CA PRO A 76 -10.30 1.51 7.96
C PRO A 76 -10.26 1.42 6.44
N LEU A 77 -11.38 1.19 5.77
CA LEU A 77 -11.37 0.93 4.32
C LEU A 77 -11.17 2.19 3.47
N HIS A 78 -11.63 3.37 3.89
CA HIS A 78 -11.51 4.59 3.07
C HIS A 78 -10.15 5.28 3.26
N GLU A 79 -9.62 5.32 4.50
CA GLU A 79 -8.31 5.95 4.74
C GLU A 79 -7.14 5.09 4.22
N ILE A 80 -7.22 3.77 4.36
CA ILE A 80 -6.15 2.86 3.95
C ILE A 80 -6.15 2.68 2.41
N PHE A 81 -7.32 2.59 1.79
CA PHE A 81 -7.41 2.20 0.39
C PHE A 81 -7.27 3.39 -0.59
N ILE A 82 -7.75 4.58 -0.23
CA ILE A 82 -7.76 5.73 -1.17
C ILE A 82 -6.58 6.67 -0.94
N LYS A 83 -6.24 7.01 0.31
CA LYS A 83 -5.15 7.97 0.56
C LYS A 83 -3.77 7.40 0.28
N ASP A 84 -3.55 6.14 0.62
CA ASP A 84 -2.25 5.50 0.51
C ASP A 84 -1.99 5.02 -0.93
N LEU A 85 -2.99 4.46 -1.63
CA LEU A 85 -2.88 4.03 -3.04
C LEU A 85 -2.34 5.14 -3.97
N PHE A 86 -2.90 6.35 -3.90
CA PHE A 86 -2.47 7.45 -4.76
C PHE A 86 -1.06 7.94 -4.42
N ASN A 87 -0.66 7.88 -3.15
CA ASN A 87 0.67 8.29 -2.73
C ASN A 87 1.74 7.35 -3.32
N ASN A 88 1.47 6.05 -3.28
CA ASN A 88 2.40 5.00 -3.68
C ASN A 88 2.42 4.71 -5.20
N ILE A 89 1.37 5.10 -5.94
CA ILE A 89 1.24 4.88 -7.40
C ILE A 89 2.41 5.48 -8.18
N SER A 90 2.89 6.65 -7.77
CA SER A 90 3.95 7.38 -8.47
C SER A 90 5.28 6.61 -8.45
N GLY A 91 5.65 6.05 -7.29
CA GLY A 91 6.84 5.22 -7.13
C GLY A 91 6.76 3.91 -7.91
N TYR A 92 5.57 3.30 -7.94
CA TYR A 92 5.31 2.11 -8.76
C TYR A 92 5.55 2.37 -10.26
N ILE A 93 4.90 3.41 -10.82
CA ILE A 93 5.00 3.72 -12.26
C ILE A 93 6.44 4.06 -12.63
N MET A 94 7.15 4.81 -11.78
CA MET A 94 8.56 5.16 -12.03
C MET A 94 9.44 3.90 -12.13
N MET A 95 9.30 2.97 -11.20
CA MET A 95 10.11 1.75 -11.18
C MET A 95 9.72 0.80 -12.34
N TRP A 96 8.43 0.71 -12.65
CA TRP A 96 7.92 -0.08 -13.78
C TRP A 96 8.52 0.40 -15.10
N CYS A 97 8.46 1.70 -15.40
CA CYS A 97 9.03 2.27 -16.62
C CYS A 97 10.55 2.09 -16.69
N LEU A 98 11.26 2.29 -15.57
CA LEU A 98 12.72 2.15 -15.52
C LEU A 98 13.17 0.72 -15.84
N ILE A 99 12.56 -0.28 -15.20
CA ILE A 99 12.91 -1.68 -15.42
C ILE A 99 12.47 -2.15 -16.81
N TYR A 100 11.30 -1.71 -17.29
CA TYR A 100 10.84 -2.02 -18.64
C TYR A 100 11.82 -1.51 -19.70
N ALA A 101 12.28 -0.26 -19.58
CA ALA A 101 13.26 0.32 -20.49
C ALA A 101 14.61 -0.43 -20.43
N LEU A 102 15.05 -0.82 -19.24
CA LEU A 102 16.29 -1.59 -19.05
C LEU A 102 16.23 -2.94 -19.77
N VAL A 103 15.15 -3.70 -19.58
CA VAL A 103 14.96 -5.02 -20.20
C VAL A 103 14.86 -4.88 -21.72
N LYS A 104 14.10 -3.89 -22.20
CA LYS A 104 13.92 -3.66 -23.64
C LYS A 104 15.18 -3.17 -24.34
N THR A 105 16.08 -2.48 -23.64
CA THR A 105 17.37 -2.03 -24.20
C THR A 105 18.34 -3.20 -24.42
N ASN A 106 18.18 -4.30 -23.70
CA ASN A 106 19.07 -5.47 -23.81
C ASN A 106 18.59 -6.51 -24.86
N SER A 107 17.44 -6.28 -25.49
CA SER A 107 16.87 -7.15 -26.55
C SER A 107 16.98 -6.51 -27.92
#